data_AF-A0A8D0QL78-F1
#
_entry.id   AF-A0A8D0QL78-F1
#
_cell.length_a   1.000
_cell.length_b   1.000
_cell.length_c   1.000
_cell.angle_alpha   90.00
_cell.angle_beta   90.00
_cell.angle_gamma   90.00
#
_symmetry.space_group_name_H-M   'P 1'
#
loop_
_entity.id
_entity.type
_entity.pdbx_description
1 polymer ?
#
loop_
_entity_poly.entity_id
_entity_poly.type
_entity_poly.pdbx_seq_one_letter_code
_entity_poly.pdbx_strand_id
1 'polypeptide(L)'
;MPFFPREDHAPEAAPRATNSPGFCQPPSCSDDDGQAGAAPHFPGGKALLEELERCPTPAMLTLLCAYLLLAPGASDALTHVDVERPGSHMEEQIRDMQAKVTEIWQELTQQRAAGGGQEAALHATCSMQPSVLLDAAQPQVTGLVLFRQLRPGALLEAFFHLKGFPAEPNSTSRAIHVHQFGDLSQGCDSTGPHYNPLEVPHPQHPGDFGNFAVRDGQIWRYRSSPGASLFGPHSIAGRAVVVHAGEDDLGRGGNQASLENGNAGRRLACCVVALCGPGPWAHQAQEHAEHRKRRRASECKAS
;
A
#
# COMPACT_ATOMS: atom_id res chain seq x y z
N MET A 1 57.15 37.63 -17.35
CA MET A 1 58.54 37.54 -17.86
C MET A 1 59.47 37.79 -16.69
N PRO A 2 60.40 36.89 -16.32
CA PRO A 2 60.46 35.42 -16.51
C PRO A 2 59.91 34.71 -15.23
N PHE A 3 59.93 33.39 -14.95
CA PHE A 3 60.09 32.16 -15.76
C PHE A 3 59.26 30.99 -15.13
N PHE A 4 59.56 29.74 -15.52
CA PHE A 4 59.08 28.44 -15.00
C PHE A 4 60.32 27.51 -14.76
N PRO A 5 60.28 26.35 -14.07
CA PRO A 5 59.46 25.12 -14.31
C PRO A 5 58.71 24.63 -13.05
N ARG A 6 57.73 23.70 -13.04
CA ARG A 6 57.17 22.69 -13.96
C ARG A 6 57.98 21.40 -14.20
N GLU A 7 57.61 20.34 -13.49
CA GLU A 7 57.89 18.94 -13.86
C GLU A 7 56.58 18.12 -13.86
N ASP A 8 56.30 17.48 -14.99
CA ASP A 8 55.20 16.54 -15.22
C ASP A 8 55.80 15.12 -15.32
N HIS A 9 55.41 14.14 -14.48
CA HIS A 9 55.78 12.73 -14.67
C HIS A 9 54.65 11.73 -14.35
N ALA A 10 54.03 11.25 -15.41
CA ALA A 10 53.56 9.87 -15.61
C ALA A 10 54.35 9.34 -16.85
N PRO A 11 54.36 8.02 -17.21
CA PRO A 11 53.52 6.91 -16.75
C PRO A 11 54.30 5.62 -16.36
N GLU A 12 53.62 4.53 -15.96
CA GLU A 12 53.82 3.19 -16.56
C GLU A 12 52.64 2.23 -16.27
N ALA A 13 52.69 1.00 -16.80
CA ALA A 13 51.56 0.15 -17.11
C ALA A 13 51.34 -1.05 -16.15
N ALA A 14 50.29 -1.83 -16.45
CA ALA A 14 49.84 -3.01 -15.70
C ALA A 14 50.76 -4.24 -15.85
N PRO A 15 50.51 -5.29 -15.03
CA PRO A 15 50.36 -6.62 -15.62
C PRO A 15 49.06 -7.36 -15.23
N ARG A 16 48.66 -8.31 -16.09
CA ARG A 16 47.60 -9.31 -15.87
C ARG A 16 48.09 -10.48 -14.98
N ALA A 17 47.21 -11.03 -14.14
CA ALA A 17 47.09 -12.47 -13.81
C ALA A 17 45.89 -12.66 -12.84
N THR A 18 44.73 -13.15 -13.29
CA THR A 18 44.27 -14.56 -13.16
C THR A 18 44.28 -15.15 -11.74
N ASN A 19 43.10 -15.24 -11.11
CA ASN A 19 42.55 -16.53 -10.64
C ASN A 19 41.10 -16.39 -10.10
N SER A 20 40.21 -17.23 -10.61
CA SER A 20 38.93 -17.63 -9.98
C SER A 20 39.02 -19.13 -9.67
N PRO A 21 38.41 -19.61 -8.57
CA PRO A 21 37.14 -20.36 -8.73
C PRO A 21 36.18 -20.12 -7.54
N GLY A 22 34.90 -20.54 -7.57
CA GLY A 22 34.11 -21.17 -8.62
C GLY A 22 32.63 -21.22 -8.19
N PHE A 23 31.70 -21.24 -9.14
CA PHE A 23 30.26 -21.38 -8.89
C PHE A 23 29.83 -22.86 -9.02
N CYS A 24 28.89 -23.32 -8.19
CA CYS A 24 28.33 -24.68 -8.27
C CYS A 24 26.79 -24.67 -8.32
N GLN A 25 26.23 -25.01 -9.48
CA GLN A 25 24.89 -25.54 -9.77
C GLN A 25 24.92 -26.15 -11.19
N PRO A 26 23.96 -27.00 -11.63
CA PRO A 26 23.05 -27.89 -10.91
C PRO A 26 23.32 -29.36 -11.33
N PRO A 27 22.31 -30.26 -11.38
CA PRO A 27 21.92 -30.73 -12.71
C PRO A 27 20.40 -30.87 -12.94
N SER A 28 20.02 -30.76 -14.21
CA SER A 28 18.70 -31.09 -14.77
C SER A 28 18.63 -32.58 -15.19
N CYS A 29 17.43 -33.16 -15.15
CA CYS A 29 17.15 -34.47 -15.77
C CYS A 29 16.57 -34.29 -17.18
N SER A 30 16.88 -35.24 -18.07
CA SER A 30 16.38 -35.33 -19.44
C SER A 30 15.72 -36.69 -19.66
N ASP A 31 14.69 -36.74 -20.51
CA ASP A 31 14.03 -37.97 -20.95
C ASP A 31 14.89 -38.76 -21.96
N ASP A 32 14.67 -40.09 -22.04
CA ASP A 32 15.04 -40.89 -23.22
C ASP A 32 14.14 -42.15 -23.34
N ASP A 33 13.93 -42.60 -24.58
CA ASP A 33 12.99 -43.65 -24.99
C ASP A 33 13.64 -45.06 -25.06
N GLY A 34 12.85 -46.15 -25.11
CA GLY A 34 13.37 -47.46 -25.53
C GLY A 34 12.48 -48.67 -25.23
N GLN A 35 12.21 -49.53 -26.22
CA GLN A 35 11.12 -50.51 -26.19
C GLN A 35 11.50 -51.95 -26.60
N ALA A 36 10.67 -52.91 -26.15
CA ALA A 36 10.37 -54.25 -26.70
C ALA A 36 11.15 -55.50 -26.22
N GLY A 37 10.43 -56.63 -25.99
CA GLY A 37 11.07 -57.96 -25.91
C GLY A 37 10.33 -59.15 -25.25
N ALA A 38 9.23 -59.63 -25.84
CA ALA A 38 8.72 -61.03 -25.76
C ALA A 38 8.19 -61.68 -24.44
N ALA A 39 7.15 -62.52 -24.62
CA ALA A 39 6.54 -63.48 -23.69
C ALA A 39 6.73 -64.93 -24.27
N PRO A 40 6.21 -66.07 -23.73
CA PRO A 40 5.17 -66.24 -22.69
C PRO A 40 5.36 -67.37 -21.63
N HIS A 41 4.56 -67.36 -20.56
CA HIS A 41 4.00 -68.59 -19.93
C HIS A 41 2.86 -68.24 -18.92
N PHE A 42 1.75 -68.98 -18.98
CA PHE A 42 0.67 -69.05 -17.96
C PHE A 42 0.78 -70.41 -17.21
N PRO A 43 0.09 -70.67 -16.06
CA PRO A 43 -1.02 -69.93 -15.45
C PRO A 43 -0.91 -69.66 -13.92
N GLY A 44 -1.87 -68.91 -13.34
CA GLY A 44 -2.06 -68.85 -11.87
C GLY A 44 -2.80 -67.62 -11.37
N GLY A 45 -4.13 -67.67 -11.26
CA GLY A 45 -4.99 -66.51 -11.05
C GLY A 45 -4.73 -65.63 -9.82
N LYS A 46 -4.69 -64.31 -10.06
CA LYS A 46 -5.29 -63.21 -9.28
C LYS A 46 -5.01 -61.87 -9.98
N ALA A 47 -5.81 -61.55 -11.00
CA ALA A 47 -5.74 -60.26 -11.71
C ALA A 47 -7.11 -59.56 -11.58
N LEU A 48 -7.20 -58.61 -10.66
CA LEU A 48 -8.35 -57.72 -10.45
C LEU A 48 -7.94 -56.63 -9.43
N LEU A 49 -7.04 -55.72 -9.83
CA LEU A 49 -6.81 -54.41 -9.18
C LEU A 49 -5.81 -53.45 -9.88
N GLU A 50 -5.37 -53.74 -11.12
CA GLU A 50 -4.57 -52.80 -11.95
C GLU A 50 -5.10 -52.76 -13.39
N GLU A 51 -6.05 -51.87 -13.66
CA GLU A 51 -6.37 -51.26 -14.97
C GLU A 51 -7.48 -50.20 -14.75
N LEU A 52 -7.14 -49.11 -14.06
CA LEU A 52 -8.00 -47.91 -13.93
C LEU A 52 -7.27 -46.59 -14.26
N GLU A 53 -6.05 -46.66 -14.78
CA GLU A 53 -5.28 -45.50 -15.29
C GLU A 53 -5.20 -45.48 -16.82
N ARG A 54 -6.36 -45.48 -17.48
CA ARG A 54 -6.45 -45.24 -18.92
C ARG A 54 -7.66 -44.35 -19.23
N CYS A 55 -7.41 -43.16 -19.81
CA CYS A 55 -8.47 -42.19 -20.10
C CYS A 55 -9.57 -42.80 -20.98
N PRO A 56 -10.87 -42.65 -20.62
CA PRO A 56 -11.97 -43.13 -21.45
C PRO A 56 -12.05 -42.30 -22.74
N THR A 57 -12.18 -42.98 -23.87
CA THR A 57 -12.44 -42.33 -25.17
C THR A 57 -13.85 -41.75 -25.20
N PRO A 58 -14.14 -40.75 -26.06
CA PRO A 58 -15.47 -40.12 -26.13
C PRO A 58 -16.63 -41.10 -26.44
N ALA A 59 -16.34 -42.31 -26.94
CA ALA A 59 -17.32 -43.37 -27.14
C ALA A 59 -17.74 -44.10 -25.84
N MET A 60 -16.95 -44.06 -24.77
CA MET A 60 -17.35 -44.62 -23.46
C MET A 60 -18.19 -43.62 -22.64
N LEU A 61 -17.94 -42.32 -22.80
CA LEU A 61 -18.69 -41.28 -22.11
C LEU A 61 -20.16 -41.22 -22.57
N THR A 62 -20.43 -41.45 -23.86
CA THR A 62 -21.79 -41.48 -24.42
C THR A 62 -22.60 -42.70 -23.95
N LEU A 63 -21.97 -43.87 -23.75
CA LEU A 63 -22.64 -45.05 -23.19
C LEU A 63 -23.03 -44.85 -21.72
N LEU A 64 -22.18 -44.20 -20.92
CA LEU A 64 -22.46 -43.86 -19.53
C LEU A 64 -23.63 -42.87 -19.40
N CYS A 65 -23.68 -41.84 -20.25
CA CYS A 65 -24.81 -40.90 -20.29
C CYS A 65 -26.13 -41.56 -20.73
N ALA A 66 -26.08 -42.58 -21.60
CA ALA A 66 -27.29 -43.30 -22.02
C ALA A 66 -27.90 -44.16 -20.90
N TYR A 67 -27.07 -44.71 -20.00
CA TYR A 67 -27.53 -45.53 -18.88
C TYR A 67 -28.22 -44.74 -17.75
N LEU A 68 -27.83 -43.46 -17.56
CA LEU A 68 -28.41 -42.58 -16.53
C LEU A 68 -29.81 -42.04 -16.87
N LEU A 69 -30.30 -42.22 -18.10
CA LEU A 69 -31.59 -41.69 -18.55
C LEU A 69 -32.71 -42.73 -18.68
N LEU A 70 -32.47 -44.00 -18.32
CA LEU A 70 -33.43 -45.12 -18.53
C LEU A 70 -33.62 -46.05 -17.33
N ALA A 71 -33.56 -45.53 -16.10
CA ALA A 71 -33.92 -46.27 -14.88
C ALA A 71 -35.00 -45.56 -14.07
N PRO A 72 -36.25 -46.06 -14.04
CA PRO A 72 -37.31 -45.49 -13.20
C PRO A 72 -37.25 -46.00 -11.76
N GLY A 73 -37.13 -45.07 -10.81
CA GLY A 73 -37.64 -45.13 -9.43
C GLY A 73 -37.43 -46.37 -8.55
N ALA A 74 -36.57 -46.24 -7.54
CA ALA A 74 -36.72 -46.90 -6.23
C ALA A 74 -36.24 -45.95 -5.11
N SER A 75 -36.90 -46.00 -3.95
CA SER A 75 -36.88 -44.93 -2.93
C SER A 75 -35.58 -44.74 -2.15
N ASP A 76 -35.36 -43.47 -1.75
CA ASP A 76 -34.86 -43.00 -0.46
C ASP A 76 -34.04 -43.94 0.42
N ALA A 77 -32.71 -43.91 0.29
CA ALA A 77 -31.78 -44.30 1.35
C ALA A 77 -30.32 -43.82 1.12
N LEU A 78 -30.05 -42.51 1.01
CA LEU A 78 -28.79 -41.89 1.48
C LEU A 78 -28.84 -40.35 1.45
N THR A 79 -29.33 -39.73 2.53
CA THR A 79 -29.07 -38.31 2.81
C THR A 79 -27.76 -38.20 3.60
N HIS A 80 -26.75 -37.57 3.00
CA HIS A 80 -26.39 -36.17 3.23
C HIS A 80 -25.55 -36.00 4.51
N VAL A 81 -24.23 -35.87 4.33
CA VAL A 81 -23.33 -35.37 5.38
C VAL A 81 -23.46 -33.85 5.35
N ASP A 82 -24.33 -33.31 6.20
CA ASP A 82 -24.41 -31.89 6.45
C ASP A 82 -23.10 -31.39 7.08
N VAL A 83 -22.26 -30.77 6.25
CA VAL A 83 -21.43 -29.68 6.75
C VAL A 83 -22.40 -28.57 7.11
N GLU A 84 -22.71 -28.41 8.40
CA GLU A 84 -23.53 -27.30 8.87
C GLU A 84 -22.91 -25.99 8.39
N ARG A 85 -23.56 -25.38 7.38
CA ARG A 85 -23.45 -23.93 7.17
C ARG A 85 -23.75 -23.25 8.51
N PRO A 86 -23.12 -22.10 8.82
CA PRO A 86 -23.57 -21.27 9.93
C PRO A 86 -25.09 -21.14 9.84
N GLY A 87 -25.79 -21.66 10.84
CA GLY A 87 -27.25 -21.78 10.75
C GLY A 87 -27.83 -20.41 10.40
N SER A 88 -28.82 -20.36 9.52
CA SER A 88 -29.41 -19.10 9.04
C SER A 88 -29.74 -18.13 10.18
N HIS A 89 -30.16 -18.69 11.32
CA HIS A 89 -30.35 -18.03 12.60
C HIS A 89 -29.11 -17.25 13.13
N MET A 90 -27.89 -17.81 13.09
CA MET A 90 -26.67 -17.10 13.51
C MET A 90 -26.31 -15.96 12.54
N GLU A 91 -26.46 -16.17 11.23
CA GLU A 91 -26.24 -15.09 10.26
C GLU A 91 -27.28 -13.96 10.43
N GLU A 92 -28.54 -14.33 10.68
CA GLU A 92 -29.63 -13.40 10.95
C GLU A 92 -29.43 -12.67 12.28
N GLN A 93 -28.95 -13.34 13.34
CA GLN A 93 -28.55 -12.71 14.60
C GLN A 93 -27.36 -11.75 14.43
N ILE A 94 -26.37 -12.06 13.58
CA ILE A 94 -25.26 -11.14 13.28
C ILE A 94 -25.78 -9.91 12.53
N ARG A 95 -26.66 -10.09 11.54
CA ARG A 95 -27.28 -8.97 10.80
C ARG A 95 -28.18 -8.12 11.70
N ASP A 96 -28.98 -8.74 12.56
CA ASP A 96 -29.83 -8.09 13.56
C ASP A 96 -28.99 -7.30 14.58
N MET A 97 -27.91 -7.88 15.09
CA MET A 97 -26.97 -7.19 15.99
C MET A 97 -26.26 -6.03 15.28
N GLN A 98 -25.82 -6.20 14.03
CA GLN A 98 -25.25 -5.12 13.23
C GLN A 98 -26.27 -4.00 12.93
N ALA A 99 -27.53 -4.36 12.64
CA ALA A 99 -28.62 -3.42 12.43
C ALA A 99 -28.92 -2.62 13.72
N LYS A 100 -29.07 -3.29 14.87
CA LYS A 100 -29.30 -2.65 16.18
C LYS A 100 -28.13 -1.78 16.63
N VAL A 101 -26.89 -2.22 16.43
CA VAL A 101 -25.71 -1.38 16.68
C VAL A 101 -25.73 -0.15 15.78
N THR A 102 -26.07 -0.32 14.49
CA THR A 102 -26.18 0.80 13.54
C THR A 102 -27.31 1.76 13.91
N GLU A 103 -28.47 1.24 14.35
CA GLU A 103 -29.62 2.01 14.83
C GLU A 103 -29.27 2.82 16.08
N ILE A 104 -28.64 2.21 17.08
CA ILE A 104 -28.13 2.90 18.28
C ILE A 104 -27.11 3.99 17.91
N TRP A 105 -26.18 3.72 16.97
CA TRP A 105 -25.26 4.74 16.47
C TRP A 105 -25.99 5.86 15.73
N GLN A 106 -27.02 5.56 14.94
CA GLN A 106 -27.84 6.55 14.24
C GLN A 106 -28.65 7.41 15.23
N GLU A 107 -29.28 6.81 16.24
CA GLU A 107 -29.99 7.55 17.30
C GLU A 107 -29.05 8.44 18.10
N LEU A 108 -27.90 7.94 18.56
CA LEU A 108 -26.90 8.74 19.28
C LEU A 108 -26.36 9.89 18.41
N THR A 109 -26.21 9.67 17.11
CA THR A 109 -25.79 10.71 16.15
C THR A 109 -26.92 11.72 15.90
N GLN A 110 -28.17 11.28 15.77
CA GLN A 110 -29.34 12.14 15.59
C GLN A 110 -29.66 12.97 16.84
N GLN A 111 -29.55 12.40 18.04
CA GLN A 111 -29.71 13.17 19.29
C GLN A 111 -28.62 14.24 19.41
N ARG A 112 -27.40 13.96 18.94
CA ARG A 112 -26.30 14.95 18.88
C ARG A 112 -26.59 16.07 17.87
N ALA A 113 -27.22 15.76 16.73
CA ALA A 113 -27.64 16.73 15.73
C ALA A 113 -28.87 17.56 16.17
N ALA A 114 -29.83 16.94 16.86
CA ALA A 114 -31.01 17.60 17.43
C ALA A 114 -30.66 18.55 18.58
N GLY A 115 -29.56 18.31 19.30
CA GLY A 115 -29.00 19.17 20.35
C GLY A 115 -28.36 20.48 19.87
N GLY A 116 -28.65 20.95 18.65
CA GLY A 116 -28.16 22.23 18.11
C GLY A 116 -26.66 22.24 17.77
N GLY A 117 -25.95 21.13 17.96
CA GLY A 117 -24.57 20.97 17.54
C GLY A 117 -24.49 20.66 16.05
N GLN A 118 -24.22 21.69 15.24
CA GLN A 118 -23.64 21.48 13.91
C GLN A 118 -22.42 20.57 14.10
N GLU A 119 -22.34 19.43 13.40
CA GLU A 119 -21.21 18.51 13.55
C GLU A 119 -19.93 19.25 13.15
N ALA A 120 -19.16 19.64 14.17
CA ALA A 120 -18.14 20.67 14.00
C ALA A 120 -17.02 20.13 13.12
N ALA A 121 -16.59 20.95 12.15
CA ALA A 121 -15.50 20.62 11.25
C ALA A 121 -14.30 20.07 12.04
N LEU A 122 -13.93 18.82 11.77
CA LEU A 122 -12.78 18.22 12.44
C LEU A 122 -11.50 18.81 11.89
N HIS A 123 -10.58 19.08 12.80
CA HIS A 123 -9.23 19.52 12.50
C HIS A 123 -8.27 18.52 13.13
N ALA A 124 -7.15 18.27 12.46
CA ALA A 124 -6.07 17.46 13.00
C ALA A 124 -4.72 18.06 12.67
N THR A 125 -3.72 17.69 13.45
CA THR A 125 -2.34 18.14 13.33
C THR A 125 -1.39 16.96 13.45
N CYS A 126 -0.26 17.07 12.77
CA CYS A 126 0.79 16.06 12.76
C CYS A 126 2.13 16.83 12.81
N SER A 127 2.78 16.83 13.96
CA SER A 127 4.07 17.52 14.16
C SER A 127 5.20 16.63 13.67
N MET A 128 5.64 16.88 12.44
CA MET A 128 6.60 16.05 11.71
C MET A 128 7.99 16.11 12.37
N GLN A 129 8.51 14.95 12.75
CA GLN A 129 9.85 14.78 13.32
C GLN A 129 10.66 13.75 12.52
N PRO A 130 12.01 13.84 12.48
CA PRO A 130 12.83 12.84 11.82
C PRO A 130 12.71 11.46 12.48
N SER A 131 12.88 10.38 11.73
CA SER A 131 12.93 9.03 12.29
C SER A 131 14.13 8.91 13.24
N VAL A 132 13.91 8.35 14.43
CA VAL A 132 14.99 8.15 15.44
C VAL A 132 16.08 7.17 14.97
N LEU A 133 15.81 6.40 13.90
CA LEU A 133 16.72 5.46 13.26
C LEU A 133 17.40 6.04 12.00
N LEU A 134 17.29 7.34 11.72
CA LEU A 134 18.04 7.96 10.63
C LEU A 134 19.54 8.07 10.94
N ASP A 135 20.36 7.66 9.98
CA ASP A 135 21.80 7.91 9.98
C ASP A 135 22.06 9.43 9.99
N ALA A 136 23.11 9.89 10.67
CA ALA A 136 23.41 11.33 10.81
C ALA A 136 23.69 12.07 9.47
N ALA A 137 23.96 11.32 8.38
CA ALA A 137 24.12 11.86 7.03
C ALA A 137 22.78 12.04 6.26
N GLN A 138 21.66 11.56 6.80
CA GLN A 138 20.33 11.70 6.19
C GLN A 138 19.68 13.06 6.55
N PRO A 139 18.80 13.59 5.69
CA PRO A 139 18.15 14.88 5.94
C PRO A 139 17.16 14.83 7.11
N GLN A 140 17.36 15.73 8.08
CA GLN A 140 16.56 15.84 9.29
C GLN A 140 15.28 16.66 9.03
N VAL A 141 14.28 16.02 8.42
CA VAL A 141 13.03 16.67 8.02
C VAL A 141 12.13 16.94 9.24
N THR A 142 11.69 18.20 9.39
CA THR A 142 10.80 18.67 10.46
C THR A 142 9.66 19.52 9.90
N GLY A 143 8.57 19.69 10.65
CA GLY A 143 7.52 20.64 10.30
C GLY A 143 6.14 20.29 10.83
N LEU A 144 5.12 20.69 10.06
CA LEU A 144 3.72 20.54 10.43
C LEU A 144 2.90 20.09 9.21
N VAL A 145 2.06 19.07 9.42
CA VAL A 145 0.93 18.79 8.54
C VAL A 145 -0.36 19.11 9.30
N LEU A 146 -1.24 19.87 8.65
CA LEU A 146 -2.55 20.24 9.19
C LEU A 146 -3.63 19.68 8.29
N PHE A 147 -4.70 19.19 8.91
CA PHE A 147 -5.86 18.63 8.24
C PHE A 147 -7.14 19.33 8.68
N ARG A 148 -8.11 19.41 7.77
CA ARG A 148 -9.46 19.89 8.04
C ARG A 148 -10.46 19.11 7.19
N GLN A 149 -11.56 18.69 7.80
CA GLN A 149 -12.70 18.13 7.08
C GLN A 149 -13.99 18.74 7.63
N LEU A 150 -14.76 19.38 6.75
CA LEU A 150 -15.91 20.19 7.15
C LEU A 150 -17.04 19.39 7.81
N ARG A 151 -17.22 18.15 7.37
CA ARG A 151 -18.26 17.19 7.80
C ARG A 151 -17.94 15.80 7.21
N PRO A 152 -18.58 14.71 7.66
CA PRO A 152 -18.49 13.41 6.98
C PRO A 152 -18.76 13.52 5.48
N GLY A 153 -17.96 12.82 4.66
CA GLY A 153 -18.08 12.82 3.20
C GLY A 153 -17.64 14.11 2.47
N ALA A 154 -17.24 15.17 3.19
CA ALA A 154 -16.52 16.28 2.56
C ALA A 154 -15.07 15.87 2.24
N LEU A 155 -14.45 16.50 1.23
CA LEU A 155 -13.03 16.31 0.93
C LEU A 155 -12.17 16.67 2.16
N LEU A 156 -11.10 15.91 2.38
CA LEU A 156 -10.09 16.26 3.38
C LEU A 156 -9.17 17.34 2.81
N GLU A 157 -9.15 18.51 3.43
CA GLU A 157 -8.22 19.58 3.11
C GLU A 157 -6.94 19.41 3.94
N ALA A 158 -5.77 19.67 3.35
CA ALA A 158 -4.48 19.49 4.00
C ALA A 158 -3.47 20.58 3.64
N PHE A 159 -2.75 21.09 4.65
CA PHE A 159 -1.55 21.92 4.48
C PHE A 159 -0.31 21.15 4.94
N PHE A 160 0.71 21.13 4.08
CA PHE A 160 2.03 20.56 4.36
C PHE A 160 3.04 21.70 4.41
N HIS A 161 3.68 21.89 5.56
CA HIS A 161 4.74 22.87 5.78
C HIS A 161 5.93 22.16 6.43
N LEU A 162 6.87 21.70 5.60
CA LEU A 162 8.01 20.86 5.99
C LEU A 162 9.32 21.51 5.54
N LYS A 163 10.39 21.28 6.30
CA LYS A 163 11.74 21.83 6.06
C LYS A 163 12.81 20.82 6.45
N GLY A 164 14.07 21.09 6.08
CA GLY A 164 15.22 20.24 6.40
C GLY A 164 15.57 19.23 5.31
N PHE A 165 15.02 19.39 4.11
CA PHE A 165 15.49 18.66 2.92
C PHE A 165 16.81 19.26 2.42
N PRO A 166 17.65 18.49 1.70
CA PRO A 166 18.88 19.02 1.10
C PRO A 166 18.57 20.13 0.09
N ALA A 167 19.39 21.18 0.10
CA ALA A 167 19.29 22.30 -0.84
C ALA A 167 20.01 21.97 -2.16
N GLU A 168 19.45 21.01 -2.91
CA GLU A 168 19.96 20.64 -4.22
C GLU A 168 19.63 21.70 -5.29
N PRO A 169 20.51 21.93 -6.29
CA PRO A 169 20.26 22.91 -7.35
C PRO A 169 19.07 22.55 -8.26
N ASN A 170 18.66 21.27 -8.28
CA ASN A 170 17.47 20.80 -8.97
C ASN A 170 16.36 20.52 -7.95
N SER A 171 15.12 20.95 -8.22
CA SER A 171 13.99 20.68 -7.32
C SER A 171 13.71 19.18 -7.24
N THR A 172 13.99 18.56 -6.09
CA THR A 172 13.64 17.15 -5.86
C THR A 172 12.15 16.98 -5.54
N SER A 173 11.60 15.82 -5.86
CA SER A 173 10.24 15.40 -5.49
C SER A 173 10.33 14.43 -4.31
N ARG A 174 9.39 14.49 -3.36
CA ARG A 174 9.30 13.56 -2.22
C ARG A 174 7.87 13.07 -2.05
N ALA A 175 7.70 11.78 -1.79
CA ALA A 175 6.41 11.19 -1.49
C ALA A 175 5.98 11.45 -0.03
N ILE A 176 4.67 11.59 0.20
CA ILE A 176 4.09 11.68 1.55
C ILE A 176 2.83 10.81 1.62
N HIS A 177 2.77 9.91 2.60
CA HIS A 177 1.69 8.91 2.73
C HIS A 177 1.14 8.84 4.15
N VAL A 178 -0.07 8.30 4.31
CA VAL A 178 -0.55 7.81 5.62
C VAL A 178 -0.20 6.33 5.75
N HIS A 179 0.49 5.97 6.84
CA HIS A 179 0.82 4.59 7.20
C HIS A 179 -0.16 4.04 8.24
N GLN A 180 -0.29 2.72 8.29
CA GLN A 180 -1.35 2.01 9.02
C GLN A 180 -1.41 2.36 10.51
N PHE A 181 -0.26 2.45 11.19
CA PHE A 181 -0.14 2.63 12.63
C PHE A 181 0.50 3.96 13.00
N GLY A 182 -0.01 4.59 14.07
CA GLY A 182 0.67 5.70 14.78
C GLY A 182 1.75 5.23 15.75
N ASP A 183 2.35 4.06 15.54
CA ASP A 183 3.42 3.54 16.38
C ASP A 183 4.78 4.11 15.95
N LEU A 184 5.40 4.89 16.85
CA LEU A 184 6.71 5.51 16.66
C LEU A 184 7.81 4.85 17.53
N SER A 185 7.55 3.67 18.10
CA SER A 185 8.48 2.95 18.98
C SER A 185 9.82 2.60 18.33
N GLN A 186 9.85 2.43 17.00
CA GLN A 186 11.05 2.29 16.17
C GLN A 186 11.13 3.43 15.14
N GLY A 187 10.77 4.64 15.55
CA GLY A 187 10.67 5.79 14.66
C GLY A 187 9.62 5.56 13.56
N CYS A 188 9.99 5.83 12.32
CA CYS A 188 9.06 5.70 11.20
C CYS A 188 8.89 4.27 10.68
N ASP A 189 9.70 3.31 11.14
CA ASP A 189 9.67 1.94 10.63
C ASP A 189 8.56 1.10 11.28
N SER A 190 8.21 1.40 12.54
CA SER A 190 7.10 0.78 13.27
C SER A 190 5.70 1.20 12.78
N THR A 191 5.58 2.18 11.88
CA THR A 191 4.27 2.67 11.40
C THR A 191 3.54 1.69 10.46
N GLY A 192 4.18 0.59 10.07
CA GLY A 192 3.60 -0.45 9.19
C GLY A 192 3.59 -0.06 7.71
N PRO A 193 2.76 -0.71 6.87
CA PRO A 193 2.58 -0.38 5.45
C PRO A 193 1.77 0.91 5.26
N HIS A 194 1.48 1.29 4.01
CA HIS A 194 0.49 2.33 3.71
C HIS A 194 -0.87 1.93 4.31
N TYR A 195 -1.67 2.91 4.73
CA TYR A 195 -2.97 2.66 5.32
C TYR A 195 -3.99 2.25 4.23
N ASN A 196 -4.27 0.95 4.13
CA ASN A 196 -5.13 0.36 3.11
C ASN A 196 -6.35 -0.38 3.71
N PRO A 197 -7.42 0.32 4.13
CA PRO A 197 -8.63 -0.30 4.67
C PRO A 197 -9.55 -0.93 3.61
N LEU A 198 -9.24 -0.78 2.33
CA LEU A 198 -10.07 -1.24 1.20
C LEU A 198 -9.38 -2.33 0.36
N GLU A 199 -8.19 -2.77 0.76
CA GLU A 199 -7.39 -3.80 0.07
C GLU A 199 -7.13 -3.50 -1.42
N VAL A 200 -7.03 -2.21 -1.77
CA VAL A 200 -6.75 -1.72 -3.13
C VAL A 200 -5.25 -1.52 -3.36
N PRO A 201 -4.71 -1.67 -4.58
CA PRO A 201 -3.31 -1.39 -4.85
C PRO A 201 -2.99 0.11 -4.78
N HIS A 202 -1.75 0.45 -4.44
CA HIS A 202 -1.20 1.79 -4.61
C HIS A 202 -1.29 2.23 -6.10
N PRO A 203 -1.60 3.50 -6.43
CA PRO A 203 -1.78 4.66 -5.55
C PRO A 203 -3.25 4.94 -5.18
N GLN A 204 -4.04 3.90 -4.87
CA GLN A 204 -5.47 4.04 -4.56
C GLN A 204 -5.76 4.05 -3.05
N HIS A 205 -4.74 4.00 -2.18
CA HIS A 205 -4.99 4.03 -0.75
C HIS A 205 -5.53 5.41 -0.33
N PRO A 206 -6.41 5.50 0.68
CA PRO A 206 -6.94 6.77 1.20
C PRO A 206 -5.87 7.83 1.47
N GLY A 207 -4.72 7.40 1.97
CA GLY A 207 -3.60 8.24 2.40
C GLY A 207 -2.51 8.50 1.36
N ASP A 208 -2.66 8.06 0.11
CA ASP A 208 -1.65 8.28 -0.93
C ASP A 208 -1.71 9.74 -1.42
N PHE A 209 -1.07 10.68 -0.70
CA PHE A 209 -1.01 12.08 -1.13
C PHE A 209 -0.03 12.32 -2.29
N GLY A 210 0.79 11.32 -2.60
CA GLY A 210 1.75 11.29 -3.70
C GLY A 210 2.85 12.35 -3.55
N ASN A 211 3.23 12.96 -4.67
CA ASN A 211 4.46 13.73 -4.79
C ASN A 211 4.36 15.22 -4.47
N PHE A 212 5.39 15.70 -3.77
CA PHE A 212 5.58 17.08 -3.35
C PHE A 212 6.94 17.61 -3.79
N ALA A 213 6.93 18.67 -4.60
CA ALA A 213 8.15 19.35 -5.01
C ALA A 213 8.78 20.11 -3.83
N VAL A 214 10.05 19.78 -3.54
CA VAL A 214 10.93 20.49 -2.60
C VAL A 214 11.55 21.69 -3.32
N ARG A 215 11.55 22.84 -2.68
CA ARG A 215 12.25 24.07 -3.12
C ARG A 215 12.91 24.70 -1.91
N ASP A 216 14.17 25.12 -2.06
CA ASP A 216 14.94 25.79 -1.00
C ASP A 216 14.91 25.02 0.35
N GLY A 217 15.08 23.70 0.26
CA GLY A 217 15.05 22.77 1.40
C GLY A 217 13.67 22.58 2.06
N GLN A 218 12.58 23.02 1.42
CA GLN A 218 11.24 23.10 2.00
C GLN A 218 10.13 22.56 1.08
N ILE A 219 9.03 22.10 1.71
CA ILE A 219 7.74 21.84 1.08
C ILE A 219 6.72 22.77 1.74
N TRP A 220 6.06 23.61 0.94
CA TRP A 220 4.94 24.43 1.39
C TRP A 220 3.78 24.28 0.40
N ARG A 221 2.77 23.46 0.77
CA ARG A 221 1.74 23.02 -0.18
C ARG A 221 0.38 22.81 0.46
N TYR A 222 -0.65 23.34 -0.20
CA TYR A 222 -2.05 22.95 0.01
C TYR A 222 -2.44 21.79 -0.91
N ARG A 223 -3.19 20.82 -0.38
CA ARG A 223 -3.83 19.71 -1.10
C ARG A 223 -5.26 19.51 -0.59
N SER A 224 -6.08 18.87 -1.41
CA SER A 224 -7.33 18.26 -1.02
C SER A 224 -7.30 16.79 -1.44
N SER A 225 -7.58 15.86 -0.53
CA SER A 225 -7.69 14.42 -0.83
C SER A 225 -9.17 13.99 -0.81
N PRO A 226 -9.64 13.25 -1.82
CA PRO A 226 -10.94 12.59 -1.79
C PRO A 226 -10.92 11.24 -1.04
N GLY A 227 -9.73 10.64 -0.84
CA GLY A 227 -9.61 9.30 -0.27
C GLY A 227 -9.58 9.27 1.26
N ALA A 228 -8.80 10.16 1.88
CA ALA A 228 -8.63 10.21 3.33
C ALA A 228 -9.79 10.93 4.04
N SER A 229 -10.03 10.55 5.31
CA SER A 229 -11.07 11.11 6.17
C SER A 229 -10.56 11.23 7.61
N LEU A 230 -11.07 12.20 8.37
CA LEU A 230 -10.98 12.29 9.83
C LEU A 230 -12.20 11.66 10.51
N PHE A 231 -13.31 11.47 9.78
CA PHE A 231 -14.54 10.84 10.26
C PHE A 231 -14.64 9.37 9.86
N GLY A 232 -15.44 8.60 10.63
CA GLY A 232 -15.86 7.24 10.29
C GLY A 232 -14.80 6.15 10.53
N PRO A 233 -15.10 4.89 10.18
CA PRO A 233 -14.22 3.75 10.44
C PRO A 233 -12.89 3.85 9.68
N HIS A 234 -12.86 4.57 8.56
CA HIS A 234 -11.66 4.77 7.75
C HIS A 234 -10.87 6.05 8.12
N SER A 235 -11.04 6.55 9.35
CA SER A 235 -10.33 7.74 9.82
C SER A 235 -8.81 7.53 9.81
N ILE A 236 -8.08 8.59 9.43
CA ILE A 236 -6.62 8.67 9.54
C ILE A 236 -6.17 9.21 10.91
N ALA A 237 -7.08 9.62 11.79
CA ALA A 237 -6.73 10.03 13.16
C ALA A 237 -6.10 8.85 13.93
N GLY A 238 -5.03 9.11 14.68
CA GLY A 238 -4.24 8.10 15.37
C GLY A 238 -3.29 7.29 14.46
N ARG A 239 -3.27 7.54 13.14
CA ARG A 239 -2.34 6.93 12.19
C ARG A 239 -1.11 7.82 11.97
N ALA A 240 -0.08 7.30 11.32
CA ALA A 240 1.11 8.09 11.01
C ALA A 240 1.02 8.74 9.62
N VAL A 241 1.48 9.99 9.49
CA VAL A 241 1.94 10.53 8.21
C VAL A 241 3.43 10.26 8.11
N VAL A 242 3.92 9.82 6.95
CA VAL A 242 5.33 9.53 6.67
C VAL A 242 5.78 10.29 5.43
N VAL A 243 6.98 10.88 5.50
CA VAL A 243 7.68 11.56 4.40
C VAL A 243 8.82 10.66 3.94
N HIS A 244 8.90 10.40 2.65
CA HIS A 244 9.91 9.51 2.08
C HIS A 244 11.10 10.25 1.47
N ALA A 245 12.20 9.51 1.30
CA ALA A 245 13.41 9.97 0.65
C ALA A 245 13.28 10.03 -0.89
N GLY A 246 12.49 9.15 -1.50
CA GLY A 246 12.30 9.08 -2.95
C GLY A 246 11.05 9.80 -3.43
N GLU A 247 10.93 9.83 -4.76
CA GLU A 247 9.69 10.12 -5.46
C GLU A 247 8.83 8.85 -5.54
N ASP A 248 7.51 9.01 -5.44
CA ASP A 248 6.52 7.95 -5.67
C ASP A 248 6.31 7.75 -7.19
N ASP A 249 6.50 6.53 -7.68
CA ASP A 249 6.28 6.15 -9.08
C ASP A 249 4.78 6.04 -9.47
N LEU A 250 3.89 6.06 -8.48
CA LEU A 250 2.43 6.03 -8.54
C LEU A 250 1.91 4.78 -9.28
N GLY A 251 2.43 3.61 -8.92
CA GLY A 251 2.03 2.31 -9.46
C GLY A 251 2.61 2.00 -10.85
N ARG A 252 3.64 2.73 -11.30
CA ARG A 252 4.18 2.64 -12.69
C ARG A 252 5.61 2.13 -12.79
N GLY A 253 6.22 1.68 -11.69
CA GLY A 253 7.57 1.11 -11.65
C GLY A 253 7.68 -0.31 -12.21
N GLY A 254 6.57 -0.98 -12.52
CA GLY A 254 6.56 -2.31 -13.16
C GLY A 254 7.02 -3.46 -12.25
N ASN A 255 7.00 -3.26 -10.93
CA ASN A 255 7.37 -4.26 -9.92
C ASN A 255 6.33 -4.26 -8.77
N GLN A 256 6.40 -5.27 -7.89
CA GLN A 256 5.42 -5.41 -6.80
C GLN A 256 5.43 -4.23 -5.83
N ALA A 257 6.61 -3.73 -5.43
CA ALA A 257 6.75 -2.60 -4.51
C ALA A 257 6.13 -1.29 -5.05
N SER A 258 6.08 -1.11 -6.37
CA SER A 258 5.36 -0.01 -7.04
C SER A 258 3.87 -0.03 -6.71
N LEU A 259 3.24 -1.22 -6.71
CA LEU A 259 1.83 -1.41 -6.39
C LEU A 259 1.52 -1.46 -4.89
N GLU A 260 2.54 -1.43 -4.03
CA GLU A 260 2.40 -1.45 -2.56
C GLU A 260 2.76 -0.12 -1.90
N ASN A 261 3.77 0.58 -2.42
CA ASN A 261 4.37 1.76 -1.80
C ASN A 261 5.03 2.75 -2.80
N GLY A 262 4.79 2.57 -4.11
CA GLY A 262 5.29 3.49 -5.15
C GLY A 262 6.81 3.54 -5.29
N ASN A 263 7.55 2.57 -4.75
CA ASN A 263 9.02 2.58 -4.65
C ASN A 263 9.61 3.85 -3.97
N ALA A 264 8.84 4.53 -3.12
CA ALA A 264 9.22 5.82 -2.53
C ALA A 264 10.47 5.77 -1.61
N GLY A 265 10.99 4.58 -1.27
CA GLY A 265 12.25 4.43 -0.54
C GLY A 265 12.16 4.77 0.96
N ARG A 266 13.32 5.08 1.57
CA ARG A 266 13.48 5.24 3.03
C ARG A 266 12.52 6.28 3.63
N ARG A 267 12.06 6.02 4.85
CA ARG A 267 11.19 6.90 5.64
C ARG A 267 12.06 7.93 6.38
N LEU A 268 11.96 9.20 6.01
CA LEU A 268 12.78 10.27 6.59
C LEU A 268 12.19 10.81 7.89
N ALA A 269 10.90 11.13 7.87
CA ALA A 269 10.23 11.77 8.98
C ALA A 269 8.79 11.29 9.06
N CYS A 270 8.23 11.33 10.27
CA CYS A 270 6.87 10.90 10.53
C CYS A 270 6.27 11.61 11.75
N CYS A 271 4.96 11.47 11.90
CA CYS A 271 4.20 11.97 13.05
C CYS A 271 2.86 11.26 13.14
N VAL A 272 2.25 11.26 14.33
CA VAL A 272 0.86 10.78 14.52
C VAL A 272 -0.12 11.90 14.22
N VAL A 273 -1.20 11.59 13.50
CA VAL A 273 -2.32 12.50 13.24
C VAL A 273 -3.19 12.63 14.49
N ALA A 274 -3.03 13.72 15.24
CA ALA A 274 -3.81 14.01 16.44
C ALA A 274 -4.94 15.01 16.14
N LEU A 275 -6.15 14.76 16.65
CA LEU A 275 -7.25 15.73 16.58
C LEU A 275 -6.88 17.02 17.34
N CYS A 276 -7.30 18.17 16.82
CA CYS A 276 -7.01 19.47 17.42
C CYS A 276 -8.15 20.49 17.21
N GLY A 277 -8.04 21.66 17.85
CA GLY A 277 -8.94 22.77 17.60
C GLY A 277 -8.65 23.50 16.27
N PRO A 278 -9.52 24.43 15.83
CA PRO A 278 -9.40 25.11 14.53
C PRO A 278 -8.23 26.12 14.43
N GLY A 279 -7.62 26.49 15.56
CA GLY A 279 -6.60 27.57 15.64
C GLY A 279 -5.42 27.42 14.67
N PRO A 280 -4.69 26.27 14.66
CA PRO A 280 -3.56 26.06 13.75
C PRO A 280 -3.95 26.18 12.28
N TRP A 281 -5.13 25.66 11.90
CA TRP A 281 -5.63 25.77 10.54
C TRP A 281 -5.97 27.21 10.16
N ALA A 282 -6.68 27.94 11.02
CA ALA A 282 -7.05 29.33 10.79
C ALA A 282 -5.82 30.22 10.58
N HIS A 283 -4.77 30.02 11.38
CA HIS A 283 -3.50 30.71 11.24
C HIS A 283 -2.82 30.38 9.89
N GLN A 284 -2.65 29.09 9.56
CA GLN A 284 -1.98 28.69 8.32
C GLN A 284 -2.75 29.13 7.06
N ALA A 285 -4.09 29.15 7.12
CA ALA A 285 -4.94 29.63 6.03
C ALA A 285 -4.78 31.14 5.79
N GLN A 286 -4.64 31.94 6.86
CA GLN A 286 -4.36 33.38 6.76
C GLN A 286 -2.99 33.64 6.11
N GLU A 287 -1.93 32.95 6.56
CA GLU A 287 -0.60 33.06 5.95
C GLU A 287 -0.61 32.72 4.46
N HIS A 288 -1.29 31.62 4.09
CA HIS A 288 -1.38 31.18 2.70
C HIS A 288 -2.18 32.14 1.82
N ALA A 289 -3.22 32.79 2.36
CA ALA A 289 -3.94 33.86 1.67
C ALA A 289 -3.05 35.09 1.42
N GLU A 290 -2.30 35.54 2.42
CA GLU A 290 -1.38 36.68 2.28
C GLU A 290 -0.21 36.37 1.33
N HIS A 291 0.34 35.15 1.36
CA HIS A 291 1.38 34.74 0.40
C HIS A 291 0.85 34.73 -1.05
N ARG A 292 -0.38 34.23 -1.29
CA ARG A 292 -1.03 34.30 -2.62
C ARG A 292 -1.25 35.74 -3.08
N LYS A 293 -1.65 36.64 -2.17
CA LYS A 293 -1.85 38.06 -2.44
C LYS A 293 -0.54 38.76 -2.82
N ARG A 294 0.55 38.50 -2.08
CA ARG A 294 1.90 39.00 -2.41
C ARG A 294 2.36 38.54 -3.79
N ARG A 295 2.19 37.25 -4.11
CA ARG A 295 2.53 36.69 -5.42
C ARG A 295 1.79 37.37 -6.59
N ARG A 296 0.47 37.53 -6.46
CA ARG A 296 -0.32 38.25 -7.48
C ARG A 296 0.15 39.70 -7.63
N ALA A 297 0.47 40.37 -6.53
CA ALA A 297 0.99 41.74 -6.57
C ALA A 297 2.38 41.85 -7.21
N SER A 298 3.25 40.83 -7.11
CA SER A 298 4.52 40.78 -7.86
C SER A 298 4.31 40.45 -9.34
N GLU A 299 3.40 39.53 -9.66
CA GLU A 299 3.07 39.15 -11.05
C GLU A 299 2.50 40.37 -11.82
N CYS A 300 1.59 41.14 -11.20
CA CYS A 300 1.06 42.40 -11.76
C CYS A 300 2.07 43.57 -11.83
N LYS A 301 3.21 43.50 -11.15
CA LYS A 301 4.29 44.51 -11.25
C LYS A 301 5.34 44.18 -12.31
N ALA A 302 5.31 42.95 -12.83
CA ALA A 302 6.20 42.45 -13.88
C ALA A 302 5.52 42.38 -15.25
N SER A 303 4.30 42.91 -15.36
CA SER A 303 3.50 43.04 -16.59
C SER A 303 3.34 44.51 -16.96
#